data_AF-A0A9E3SNC9-F1
#
_entry.id   AF-A0A9E3SNC9-F1
#
_cell.length_a   1.000
_cell.length_b   1.000
_cell.length_c   1.000
_cell.angle_alpha   90.00
_cell.angle_beta   90.00
_cell.angle_gamma   90.00
#
_symmetry.space_group_name_H-M   'P 1'
#
loop_
_entity.id
_entity.type
_entity.pdbx_description
1 polymer ?
#
loop_
_entity_poly.entity_id
_entity_poly.type
_entity_poly.pdbx_seq_one_letter_code
_entity_poly.pdbx_strand_id
1 'polypeptide(L)' 'MRAWLEGEWQRLGGGALVFLPLALAFRAVTAMRRALYRAGILRAWRAPVPVVVVGNITAGGTGKTPLVIAAVEV' A
#
# COMPACT_ATOMS: atom_id res chain seq x y z
N MET A 1 -7.30 -4.84 -23.09
CA MET A 1 -7.39 -3.84 -21.99
C MET A 1 -6.75 -4.33 -20.70
N ARG A 2 -7.24 -5.40 -20.05
CA ARG A 2 -6.66 -5.93 -18.79
C ARG A 2 -5.17 -6.32 -18.88
N ALA A 3 -4.81 -7.11 -19.89
CA ALA A 3 -3.41 -7.50 -20.13
C ALA A 3 -2.46 -6.31 -20.42
N TRP A 4 -2.98 -5.22 -21.00
CA TRP A 4 -2.20 -3.99 -21.22
C TRP A 4 -1.99 -3.23 -19.91
N LEU A 5 -3.03 -3.10 -19.07
CA LEU A 5 -2.93 -2.50 -17.74
C LEU A 5 -1.99 -3.28 -16.83
N GLU A 6 -2.05 -4.62 -16.87
CA GLU A 6 -1.15 -5.50 -16.11
C GLU A 6 0.30 -5.38 -16.60
N GLY A 7 0.51 -5.30 -17.92
CA GLY A 7 1.82 -5.06 -18.51
C GLY A 7 2.41 -3.71 -18.12
N GLU A 8 1.63 -2.63 -18.20
CA GLU A 8 2.04 -1.29 -17.78
C GLU A 8 2.28 -1.21 -16.26
N TRP A 9 1.48 -1.91 -15.45
CA TRP A 9 1.63 -1.99 -14.00
C TRP A 9 2.96 -2.64 -13.58
N GLN A 10 3.43 -3.63 -14.34
CA GLN A 10 4.71 -4.30 -14.07
C GLN A 10 5.93 -3.58 -14.68
N ARG A 11 5.77 -2.91 -15.83
CA ARG A 11 6.90 -2.32 -16.59
C ARG A 11 7.06 -0.81 -16.45
N LEU A 12 6.12 -0.08 -15.83
CA LEU A 12 6.10 1.39 -15.85
C LEU A 12 6.27 1.93 -17.28
N GLY A 13 5.50 1.39 -18.23
CA GLY A 13 5.61 1.74 -19.64
C GLY A 13 5.17 3.18 -19.95
N GLY A 14 5.25 3.57 -21.23
CA GLY A 14 4.94 4.95 -21.65
C GLY A 14 3.52 5.43 -21.32
N GLY A 15 2.58 4.51 -21.09
CA GLY A 15 1.21 4.83 -20.66
C GLY A 15 1.13 5.28 -19.19
N ALA A 16 2.12 4.94 -18.36
CA ALA A 16 2.21 5.35 -16.96
C ALA A 16 2.34 6.88 -16.81
N LEU A 17 2.89 7.58 -17.81
CA LEU A 17 3.01 9.05 -17.83
C LEU A 17 1.65 9.74 -17.79
N VAL A 18 0.63 9.16 -18.43
CA VAL A 18 -0.75 9.70 -18.40
C VAL A 18 -1.33 9.61 -16.99
N PHE A 19 -0.95 8.57 -16.23
CA PHE A 19 -1.38 8.39 -14.85
C PHE A 19 -0.50 9.13 -13.83
N LEU A 20 0.61 9.74 -14.26
CA LEU A 20 1.53 10.47 -13.39
C LEU A 20 0.86 11.59 -12.57
N PRO A 21 0.01 12.48 -13.12
CA PRO A 21 -0.66 13.50 -12.31
C PRO A 21 -1.54 12.87 -11.22
N LEU A 22 -2.25 11.79 -11.54
CA LEU A 22 -3.06 11.06 -10.56
C LEU A 22 -2.19 10.38 -9.49
N ALA A 23 -1.06 9.79 -9.88
CA ALA A 23 -0.10 9.18 -8.98
C ALA A 23 0.52 10.22 -8.02
N LEU A 24 0.86 11.41 -8.52
CA LEU A 24 1.37 12.51 -7.69
C LEU A 24 0.31 13.03 -6.72
N ALA A 25 -0.93 13.19 -7.16
CA ALA A 25 -2.04 13.57 -6.28
C ALA A 25 -2.26 12.52 -5.17
N PHE A 26 -2.28 11.23 -5.53
CA PHE A 26 -2.36 10.14 -4.56
C PHE A 26 -1.17 10.15 -3.58
N ARG A 27 0.05 10.38 -4.08
CA ARG A 27 1.26 10.50 -3.25
C ARG A 27 1.15 11.67 -2.27
N ALA A 28 0.67 12.83 -2.72
CA ALA A 28 0.49 14.00 -1.87
C ALA A 28 -0.53 13.73 -0.75
N VAL A 29 -1.69 13.18 -1.10
CA VAL A 29 -2.75 12.85 -0.11
C VAL A 29 -2.27 11.82 0.90
N THR A 30 -1.59 10.75 0.44
CA THR A 30 -1.07 9.71 1.35
C THR A 30 0.08 10.22 2.22
N ALA A 31 0.96 11.07 1.70
CA ALA A 31 2.01 11.72 2.48
C ALA A 31 1.44 12.65 3.54
N MET A 32 0.44 13.47 3.19
CA MET A 32 -0.29 14.32 4.12
C MET A 32 -0.94 13.49 5.23
N ARG A 33 -1.69 12.43 4.88
CA ARG A 33 -2.31 11.54 5.86
C ARG A 33 -1.28 10.94 6.82
N ARG A 34 -0.13 10.46 6.31
CA ARG A 34 0.96 9.95 7.15
C ARG A 34 1.52 11.02 8.08
N ALA A 35 1.69 12.26 7.60
CA ALA A 35 2.15 13.37 8.43
C ALA A 35 1.16 13.70 9.54
N LEU A 36 -0.15 13.71 9.25
CA LEU A 36 -1.19 13.96 10.26
C LEU A 36 -1.24 12.89 11.36
N TYR A 37 -1.02 11.61 11.02
CA TYR A 37 -0.87 10.56 12.05
C TYR A 37 0.40 10.72 12.88
N ARG A 38 1.55 11.04 12.25
CA ARG A 38 2.81 11.27 12.99
C ARG A 38 2.73 12.50 13.91
N ALA A 39 2.03 13.54 13.49
CA ALA A 39 1.79 14.74 14.28
C ALA A 39 0.75 14.54 15.39
N GLY A 40 0.11 13.37 15.49
CA GLY A 40 -0.93 13.09 16.48
C GLY A 40 -2.27 13.80 16.23
N ILE A 41 -2.43 14.45 15.08
CA ILE A 41 -3.67 15.15 14.69
C ILE A 41 -4.79 14.12 14.42
N LEU A 42 -4.45 13.03 13.72
CA LEU A 42 -5.37 11.91 13.54
C LEU A 42 -5.21 10.92 14.71
N ARG A 43 -6.33 10.53 15.30
CA ARG A 43 -6.34 9.55 16.40
C ARG A 43 -5.92 8.17 15.88
N ALA A 44 -4.91 7.60 16.50
CA ALA A 44 -4.53 6.20 16.34
C ALA A 44 -5.11 5.39 17.50
N TRP A 45 -5.88 4.35 17.19
CA TRP A 45 -6.33 3.40 18.20
C TRP A 45 -5.17 2.51 18.65
N ARG A 46 -5.07 2.26 19.95
CA ARG A 46 -4.09 1.34 20.54
C ARG A 46 -4.83 0.16 21.14
N ALA A 47 -4.46 -1.05 20.73
CA ALA A 47 -5.01 -2.27 21.29
C ALA A 47 -4.52 -2.47 22.73
N PRO A 48 -5.32 -3.09 23.61
CA PRO A 48 -4.89 -3.46 24.96
C PRO A 48 -3.92 -4.65 25.00
N VAL A 49 -3.65 -5.28 23.85
CA VAL A 49 -2.77 -6.45 23.69
C VAL A 49 -1.72 -6.18 22.61
N PRO A 50 -0.60 -6.91 22.59
CA PRO A 50 0.36 -6.83 21.49
C PRO A 50 -0.31 -7.21 20.15
N VAL A 51 -0.18 -6.35 19.14
CA VAL A 51 -0.75 -6.57 17.80
C VAL A 51 0.35 -6.46 16.76
N VAL A 52 0.45 -7.49 15.91
CA VAL A 52 1.31 -7.50 14.72
C VAL A 52 0.47 -7.23 13.49
N VAL A 53 0.82 -6.22 12.70
CA VAL A 53 0.11 -5.85 11.47
C VAL A 53 0.92 -6.32 10.26
N VAL A 54 0.39 -7.30 9.50
CA VAL A 54 1.01 -7.78 8.27
C VAL A 54 0.37 -7.10 7.06
N GLY A 55 1.17 -6.34 6.31
CA GLY A 55 0.74 -5.53 5.17
C GLY A 55 1.65 -5.68 3.95
N ASN A 56 1.29 -5.00 2.87
CA ASN A 56 2.12 -4.91 1.65
C ASN A 56 1.89 -3.54 1.00
N ILE A 57 2.89 -3.08 0.26
CA ILE A 57 2.91 -1.80 -0.46
C ILE A 57 2.37 -1.89 -1.89
N THR A 58 2.33 -3.09 -2.47
CA THR A 58 1.88 -3.32 -3.86
C THR A 58 0.46 -3.88 -3.90
N ALA A 59 -0.36 -3.40 -4.83
CA ALA A 59 -1.66 -3.99 -5.12
C ALA A 59 -1.49 -5.27 -5.94
N GLY A 60 -2.13 -6.37 -5.52
CA GLY A 60 -2.03 -7.68 -6.15
C GLY A 60 -1.87 -8.82 -5.13
N GLY A 61 -1.77 -10.06 -5.64
CA GLY A 61 -1.54 -11.25 -4.82
C GLY A 61 -0.09 -11.31 -4.32
N THR A 62 0.20 -10.66 -3.19
CA THR A 62 1.58 -10.48 -2.69
C THR A 62 1.92 -11.40 -1.52
N GLY A 63 1.34 -12.60 -1.50
CA GLY A 63 1.69 -13.63 -0.52
C GLY A 63 1.37 -13.31 0.95
N LYS A 64 0.54 -12.30 1.25
CA LYS A 64 0.20 -11.95 2.65
C LYS A 64 -0.39 -13.13 3.42
N THR A 65 -1.28 -13.89 2.79
CA THR A 65 -1.95 -15.03 3.43
C THR A 65 -0.97 -16.17 3.73
N PRO A 66 -0.15 -16.65 2.76
CA PRO A 66 0.94 -17.59 3.08
C PRO A 66 1.91 -17.08 4.16
N LEU A 67 2.27 -15.80 4.14
CA LEU A 67 3.19 -15.20 5.12
C LEU A 67 2.61 -15.23 6.54
N VAL A 68 1.33 -14.91 6.71
CA VAL A 68 0.67 -14.95 8.01
C VAL A 68 0.62 -16.38 8.57
N ILE A 69 0.35 -17.38 7.71
CA ILE A 69 0.34 -18.79 8.10
C ILE A 69 1.74 -19.20 8.60
N ALA A 70 2.78 -18.94 7.80
CA ALA A 70 4.15 -19.26 8.17
C ALA A 70 4.62 -18.56 9.47
N ALA A 71 4.12 -17.35 9.77
CA ALA A 71 4.49 -16.61 10.97
C ALA A 71 3.87 -17.18 12.27
N VAL A 72 2.78 -17.95 12.17
CA VAL A 72 2.07 -18.53 13.33
C VAL A 72 2.44 -20.00 13.56
N GLU A 73 2.94 -20.69 12.53
CA GLU A 73 3.33 -22.11 12.60
C GLU A 73 4.73 -22.35 13.23
N VAL A 74 5.48 -21.31 13.60
CA VAL A 74 6.81 -21.40 14.26
C VAL A 74 6.70 -21.68 15.75
#